data_AF-A0A1C4S002-F1
#
_entry.id   AF-A0A1C4S002-F1
#
_cell.length_a   1.000
_cell.length_b   1.000
_cell.length_c   1.000
_cell.angle_alpha   90.00
_cell.angle_beta   90.00
_cell.angle_gamma   90.00
#
_symmetry.space_group_name_H-M   'P 1'
#
loop_
_entity.id
_entity.type
_entity.pdbx_description
1 polymer ?
#
loop_
_entity_poly.entity_id
_entity_poly.type
_entity_poly.pdbx_seq_one_letter_code
_entity_poly.pdbx_strand_id
1 'polypeptide(L)'
;MSGFTAISAFRPIYRCGAAASLRAVTSLNSHGIRFAFGTLTVLPVRVTRWDRETARSGMLRAPLAGLVVGLLAAALGALSLLAGSGPLLAAVASVAVPAALTRGLHLDGLADTADGLGSGKPAEDALRIMKQSDIGPFGVITLLLVLLAQVAALFELYGEGWATGPSGPSSLPSPPVWH
;
A
#
# COMPACT_ATOMS: atom_id res chain seq x y z
N MET A 1 -29.83 52.78 -29.27
CA MET A 1 -28.37 52.54 -29.12
C MET A 1 -28.22 51.56 -27.97
N SER A 2 -28.20 50.29 -28.36
CA SER A 2 -28.36 49.11 -27.52
C SER A 2 -26.97 48.57 -27.20
N GLY A 3 -26.65 48.36 -25.93
CA GLY A 3 -25.39 47.75 -25.56
C GLY A 3 -25.40 47.32 -24.12
N PHE A 4 -25.78 46.08 -23.85
CA PHE A 4 -25.36 45.30 -22.68
C PHE A 4 -25.83 43.85 -22.84
N THR A 5 -25.12 43.06 -23.66
CA THR A 5 -25.27 41.59 -23.66
C THR A 5 -23.95 40.95 -24.06
N ALA A 6 -23.18 40.46 -23.09
CA ALA A 6 -22.24 39.33 -23.24
C ALA A 6 -21.54 39.00 -21.90
N ILE A 7 -22.25 38.35 -20.98
CA ILE A 7 -21.64 37.48 -19.97
C ILE A 7 -22.10 36.06 -20.31
N SER A 8 -21.35 35.36 -21.17
CA SER A 8 -21.55 33.93 -21.42
C SER A 8 -20.27 33.26 -21.91
N ALA A 9 -19.25 33.24 -21.05
CA ALA A 9 -18.07 32.40 -21.28
C ALA A 9 -17.58 31.77 -19.96
N PHE A 10 -18.45 31.06 -19.27
CA PHE A 10 -18.06 30.11 -18.23
C PHE A 10 -18.39 28.69 -18.71
N ARG A 11 -17.51 28.12 -19.53
CA ARG A 11 -17.59 26.71 -19.92
C ARG A 11 -16.95 25.85 -18.82
N PRO A 12 -17.65 24.88 -18.23
CA PRO A 12 -17.12 24.07 -17.14
C PRO A 12 -16.13 23.03 -17.66
N ILE A 13 -14.89 23.06 -17.14
CA ILE A 13 -13.79 22.12 -17.45
C ILE A 13 -14.07 20.69 -16.91
N TYR A 14 -15.13 20.50 -16.13
CA TYR A 14 -15.38 19.27 -15.36
C TYR A 14 -16.15 18.16 -16.10
N ARG A 15 -16.64 18.39 -17.33
CA ARG A 15 -17.53 17.42 -18.02
C ARG A 15 -16.84 16.28 -18.79
N CYS A 16 -15.51 16.30 -18.95
CA CYS A 16 -14.79 15.19 -19.60
C CYS A 16 -14.34 14.07 -18.63
N GLY A 17 -14.51 14.23 -17.32
CA GLY A 17 -13.91 13.34 -16.32
C GLY A 17 -14.66 12.02 -16.11
N ALA A 18 -15.97 12.05 -15.93
CA ALA A 18 -16.73 10.90 -15.44
C ALA A 18 -16.85 9.76 -16.48
N ALA A 19 -17.21 10.08 -17.72
CA ALA A 19 -17.34 9.07 -18.79
C ALA A 19 -15.97 8.48 -19.20
N ALA A 20 -14.91 9.29 -19.22
CA ALA A 20 -13.54 8.82 -19.44
C ALA A 20 -13.02 8.01 -18.25
N SER A 21 -13.38 8.37 -17.01
CA SER A 21 -13.08 7.59 -15.79
C SER A 21 -13.75 6.23 -15.82
N LEU A 22 -15.04 6.19 -16.15
CA LEU A 22 -15.79 4.94 -16.28
C LEU A 22 -15.23 4.06 -17.40
N ARG A 23 -14.84 4.63 -18.55
CA ARG A 23 -14.17 3.90 -19.64
C ARG A 23 -12.76 3.43 -19.27
N ALA A 24 -12.00 4.21 -18.51
CA ALA A 24 -10.65 3.82 -18.07
C ALA A 24 -10.67 2.72 -16.99
N VAL A 25 -11.72 2.69 -16.15
CA VAL A 25 -11.97 1.61 -15.18
C VAL A 25 -12.43 0.33 -15.87
N THR A 26 -13.24 0.45 -16.92
CA THR A 26 -13.85 -0.71 -17.63
C THR A 26 -13.02 -1.26 -18.78
N SER A 27 -12.06 -0.51 -19.35
CA SER A 27 -11.18 -1.06 -20.38
C SER A 27 -10.09 -1.93 -19.74
N LEU A 28 -10.03 -3.21 -20.09
CA LEU A 28 -8.86 -4.04 -19.82
C LEU A 28 -7.74 -3.65 -20.80
N ASN A 29 -7.14 -2.47 -20.62
CA ASN A 29 -5.95 -2.12 -21.38
C ASN A 29 -4.73 -2.75 -20.69
N SER A 30 -4.06 -3.68 -21.38
CA SER A 30 -2.85 -4.36 -20.90
C SER A 30 -1.75 -3.37 -20.48
N HIS A 31 -1.73 -2.17 -21.05
CA HIS A 31 -0.81 -1.08 -20.70
C HIS A 31 -0.98 -0.58 -19.26
N GLY A 32 -2.21 -0.47 -18.77
CA GLY A 32 -2.47 0.03 -17.42
C GLY A 32 -2.14 -1.00 -16.33
N ILE A 33 -2.40 -2.28 -16.58
CA ILE A 33 -1.95 -3.37 -15.69
C ILE A 33 -0.42 -3.42 -15.68
N ARG A 34 0.22 -3.34 -16.86
CA ARG A 34 1.68 -3.32 -16.97
C ARG A 34 2.30 -2.12 -16.25
N PHE A 35 1.68 -0.95 -16.32
CA PHE A 35 2.10 0.22 -15.57
C PHE A 35 1.98 -0.03 -14.06
N ALA A 36 0.83 -0.49 -13.57
CA ALA A 36 0.61 -0.76 -12.15
C ALA A 36 1.64 -1.74 -11.57
N PHE A 37 1.87 -2.88 -12.24
CA PHE A 37 2.86 -3.84 -11.78
C PHE A 37 4.30 -3.35 -11.98
N GLY A 38 4.60 -2.66 -13.08
CA GLY A 38 5.95 -2.15 -13.34
C GLY A 38 6.39 -0.99 -12.46
N THR A 39 5.44 -0.18 -11.94
CA THR A 39 5.76 0.95 -11.05
C THR A 39 5.59 0.60 -9.58
N LEU A 40 4.64 -0.27 -9.23
CA LEU A 40 4.34 -0.62 -7.83
C LEU A 40 4.99 -1.93 -7.38
N THR A 41 5.59 -2.70 -8.29
CA THR A 41 6.31 -3.95 -7.95
C THR A 41 7.65 -4.04 -8.68
N VAL A 42 8.51 -4.92 -8.20
CA VAL A 42 9.83 -5.24 -8.75
C VAL A 42 9.75 -6.00 -10.07
N LEU A 43 8.57 -6.52 -10.43
CA LEU A 43 8.40 -7.26 -11.67
C LEU A 43 8.83 -6.37 -12.85
N PRO A 44 9.86 -6.80 -13.62
CA PRO A 44 10.41 -6.01 -14.71
C PRO A 44 9.42 -6.03 -15.88
N VAL A 45 8.40 -5.19 -15.80
CA VAL A 45 7.40 -5.02 -16.83
C VAL A 45 7.84 -3.86 -17.72
N ARG A 46 8.04 -4.14 -19.01
CA ARG A 46 8.35 -3.09 -20.00
C ARG A 46 7.14 -2.16 -20.14
N VAL A 47 7.26 -0.95 -19.58
CA VAL A 47 6.30 0.13 -19.78
C VAL A 47 6.63 0.80 -21.11
N THR A 48 5.80 0.54 -22.14
CA THR A 48 6.01 1.01 -23.52
C THR A 48 5.43 2.40 -23.79
N ARG A 49 4.56 2.92 -22.90
CA ARG A 49 3.96 4.25 -23.00
C ARG A 49 3.94 4.95 -21.64
N TRP A 50 4.40 6.19 -21.64
CA TRP A 50 4.40 7.08 -20.48
C TRP A 50 3.53 8.31 -20.78
N ASP A 51 2.21 8.11 -20.81
CA ASP A 51 1.23 9.19 -20.95
C ASP A 51 0.38 9.31 -19.67
N ARG A 52 -0.19 10.50 -19.45
CA ARG A 52 -0.99 10.82 -18.25
C ARG A 52 -2.21 9.91 -18.11
N GLU A 53 -2.76 9.45 -19.23
CA GLU A 53 -3.93 8.57 -19.26
C GLU A 53 -3.58 7.15 -18.79
N THR A 54 -2.46 6.60 -19.25
CA THR A 54 -1.91 5.29 -18.84
C THR A 54 -1.50 5.31 -17.38
N ALA A 55 -0.87 6.40 -16.91
CA ALA A 55 -0.53 6.56 -15.50
C ALA A 55 -1.79 6.57 -14.61
N ARG A 56 -2.82 7.34 -14.96
CA ARG A 56 -4.12 7.34 -14.26
C ARG A 56 -4.74 5.95 -14.26
N SER A 57 -4.77 5.30 -15.42
CA SER A 57 -5.32 3.96 -15.58
C SER A 57 -4.55 2.93 -14.75
N GLY A 58 -3.23 3.06 -14.64
CA GLY A 58 -2.39 2.23 -13.77
C GLY A 58 -2.66 2.45 -12.29
N MET A 59 -2.78 3.71 -11.84
CA MET A 59 -3.12 4.02 -10.44
C MET A 59 -4.50 3.48 -10.05
N LEU A 60 -5.49 3.51 -10.95
CA LEU A 60 -6.80 2.89 -10.70
C LEU A 60 -6.72 1.35 -10.53
N ARG A 61 -5.65 0.72 -11.02
CA ARG A 61 -5.40 -0.72 -10.90
C ARG A 61 -4.36 -1.06 -9.84
N ALA A 62 -3.87 -0.08 -9.08
CA ALA A 62 -2.98 -0.29 -7.93
C ALA A 62 -3.53 -1.31 -6.92
N PRO A 63 -4.86 -1.37 -6.61
CA PRO A 63 -5.39 -2.38 -5.70
C PRO A 63 -5.16 -3.82 -6.17
N LEU A 64 -5.10 -4.08 -7.48
CA LEU A 64 -4.81 -5.42 -8.00
C LEU A 64 -3.36 -5.82 -7.73
N ALA A 65 -2.41 -4.89 -7.90
CA ALA A 65 -1.01 -5.14 -7.57
C ALA A 65 -0.86 -5.38 -6.05
N GLY A 66 -1.53 -4.55 -5.23
CA GLY A 66 -1.56 -4.73 -3.78
C GLY A 66 -2.16 -6.08 -3.35
N LEU A 67 -3.24 -6.53 -4.01
CA LEU A 67 -3.85 -7.83 -3.74
C LEU A 67 -2.89 -8.98 -4.06
N VAL A 68 -2.19 -8.93 -5.19
CA VAL A 68 -1.20 -9.95 -5.55
C VAL A 68 -0.05 -9.99 -4.53
N VAL A 69 0.50 -8.83 -4.18
CA VAL A 69 1.58 -8.75 -3.17
C VAL A 69 1.11 -9.24 -1.80
N GLY A 70 -0.10 -8.87 -1.39
CA GLY A 70 -0.72 -9.31 -0.14
C GLY A 70 -0.96 -10.82 -0.10
N LEU A 71 -1.42 -11.42 -1.21
CA LEU A 71 -1.58 -12.87 -1.31
C LEU A 71 -0.23 -13.60 -1.22
N LEU A 72 0.82 -13.07 -1.84
CA LEU A 72 2.17 -13.64 -1.73
C LEU A 72 2.71 -13.53 -0.30
N ALA A 73 2.45 -12.41 0.38
CA ALA A 73 2.79 -12.25 1.80
C ALA A 73 2.07 -13.27 2.68
N ALA A 74 0.75 -13.40 2.51
CA ALA A 74 -0.06 -14.36 3.26
C ALA A 74 0.35 -15.81 2.99
N ALA A 75 0.63 -16.16 1.72
CA ALA A 75 1.10 -17.49 1.35
C ALA A 75 2.45 -17.82 2.01
N LEU A 76 3.41 -16.89 2.00
CA LEU A 76 4.71 -17.12 2.65
C LEU A 76 4.57 -17.26 4.17
N GLY A 77 3.75 -16.42 4.81
CA GLY A 77 3.45 -16.54 6.23
C GLY A 77 2.82 -17.89 6.60
N ALA A 78 1.80 -18.32 5.84
CA ALA A 78 1.14 -19.60 6.05
C ALA A 78 2.10 -20.80 5.82
N LEU A 79 2.91 -20.77 4.76
CA LEU A 79 3.92 -21.80 4.51
C LEU A 79 4.98 -21.84 5.62
N SER A 80 5.36 -20.68 6.17
CA SER A 80 6.31 -20.60 7.28
C SER A 80 5.76 -21.28 8.54
N LEU A 81 4.48 -21.04 8.86
CA LEU A 81 3.78 -21.72 9.96
C LEU A 81 3.67 -23.22 9.72
N LEU A 82 3.28 -23.63 8.51
CA LEU A 82 3.20 -25.05 8.12
C LEU A 82 4.55 -25.76 8.20
N ALA A 83 5.65 -25.06 7.97
CA ALA A 83 7.01 -25.56 8.14
C ALA A 83 7.45 -25.64 9.62
N GLY A 84 6.58 -25.28 10.58
CA GLY A 84 6.85 -25.32 12.01
C GLY A 84 7.50 -24.07 12.58
N SER A 85 7.53 -22.95 11.84
CA SER A 85 8.05 -21.68 12.35
C SER A 85 7.09 -21.06 13.38
N GLY A 86 7.65 -20.33 14.34
CA GLY A 86 6.83 -19.57 15.30
C GLY A 86 6.08 -18.38 14.64
N PRO A 87 4.98 -17.89 15.26
CA PRO A 87 4.16 -16.80 14.72
C PRO A 87 4.94 -15.52 14.42
N LEU A 88 5.95 -15.21 15.22
CA LEU A 88 6.78 -14.02 15.03
C LEU A 88 7.59 -14.08 13.74
N LEU A 89 8.18 -15.25 13.44
CA LEU A 89 8.97 -15.42 12.22
C LEU A 89 8.08 -15.35 10.98
N ALA A 90 6.88 -15.94 11.04
CA ALA A 90 5.88 -15.83 9.99
C ALA A 90 5.43 -14.37 9.77
N ALA A 91 5.20 -13.61 10.85
CA ALA A 91 4.84 -12.19 10.77
C ALA A 91 5.93 -11.35 10.10
N VAL A 92 7.19 -11.52 10.51
CA VAL A 92 8.33 -10.82 9.91
C VAL A 92 8.49 -11.20 8.43
N ALA A 93 8.38 -12.49 8.09
CA ALA A 93 8.45 -12.95 6.71
C ALA A 93 7.35 -12.31 5.85
N SER A 94 6.10 -12.26 6.35
CA SER A 94 4.97 -11.62 5.66
C SER A 94 5.17 -10.12 5.43
N VAL A 95 5.72 -9.38 6.41
CA VAL A 95 6.03 -7.95 6.25
C VAL A 95 7.20 -7.72 5.29
N ALA A 96 8.16 -8.64 5.24
CA ALA A 96 9.31 -8.54 4.33
C ALA A 96 8.91 -8.70 2.85
N VAL A 97 7.84 -9.45 2.54
CA VAL A 97 7.38 -9.67 1.15
C VAL A 97 7.05 -8.37 0.41
N PRO A 98 6.15 -7.48 0.89
CA PRO A 98 5.89 -6.22 0.19
C PRO A 98 7.13 -5.32 0.13
N ALA A 99 7.98 -5.31 1.16
CA ALA A 99 9.24 -4.54 1.11
C ALA A 99 10.16 -5.05 -0.03
N ALA A 100 10.37 -6.35 -0.13
CA ALA A 100 11.20 -6.97 -1.16
C ALA A 100 10.57 -6.85 -2.56
N LEU A 101 9.28 -7.18 -2.70
CA LEU A 101 8.55 -7.17 -3.96
C LEU A 101 8.26 -5.77 -4.49
N THR A 102 8.39 -4.73 -3.67
CA THR A 102 8.28 -3.33 -4.10
C THR A 102 9.62 -2.61 -4.10
N ARG A 103 10.72 -3.31 -3.82
CA ARG A 103 12.07 -2.74 -3.75
C ARG A 103 12.23 -1.65 -2.69
N GLY A 104 11.35 -1.65 -1.69
CA GLY A 104 11.27 -0.62 -0.67
C GLY A 104 10.56 0.66 -1.11
N LEU A 105 10.05 0.77 -2.36
CA LEU A 105 9.47 2.00 -2.89
C LEU A 105 8.36 2.59 -2.01
N HIS A 106 7.50 1.73 -1.43
CA HIS A 106 6.43 2.18 -0.54
C HIS A 106 6.95 2.65 0.82
N LEU A 107 8.03 2.03 1.31
CA LEU A 107 8.67 2.41 2.57
C LEU A 107 9.46 3.71 2.39
N ASP A 108 10.15 3.85 1.27
CA ASP A 108 10.87 5.06 0.85
C ASP A 108 9.90 6.25 0.75
N GLY A 109 8.83 6.10 -0.02
CA GLY A 109 7.81 7.16 -0.14
C GLY A 109 7.10 7.50 1.18
N LEU A 110 6.95 6.52 2.08
CA LEU A 110 6.43 6.77 3.43
C LEU A 110 7.43 7.58 4.28
N ALA A 111 8.72 7.23 4.23
CA ALA A 111 9.78 7.94 4.92
C ALA A 111 9.92 9.38 4.40
N ASP A 112 9.98 9.56 3.08
CA ASP A 112 10.02 10.88 2.44
C ASP A 112 8.83 11.73 2.85
N THR A 113 7.62 11.16 2.83
CA THR A 113 6.41 11.88 3.22
C THR A 113 6.45 12.28 4.69
N ALA A 114 6.93 11.39 5.57
CA ALA A 114 7.10 11.69 6.98
C ALA A 114 8.14 12.79 7.22
N ASP A 115 9.26 12.78 6.51
CA ASP A 115 10.29 13.81 6.63
C ASP A 115 9.84 15.16 6.05
N GLY A 116 9.18 15.14 4.89
CA GLY A 116 8.60 16.34 4.28
C GLY A 116 7.57 17.00 5.19
N LEU A 117 6.57 16.24 5.65
CA LEU A 117 5.51 16.75 6.52
C LEU A 117 6.00 17.05 7.95
N GLY A 118 6.88 16.22 8.50
CA GLY A 118 7.45 16.37 9.84
C GLY A 118 8.41 17.56 9.97
N SER A 119 8.96 18.05 8.86
CA SER A 119 9.88 19.19 8.86
C SER A 119 9.25 20.52 9.30
N GLY A 120 7.91 20.64 9.23
CA GLY A 120 7.18 21.88 9.57
C GLY A 120 7.48 23.07 8.65
N LYS A 121 8.13 22.84 7.51
CA LYS A 121 8.53 23.88 6.54
C LYS A 121 7.39 24.22 5.56
N PRO A 122 7.47 25.37 4.87
CA PRO A 122 6.59 25.67 3.74
C PRO A 122 6.63 24.55 2.68
N ALA A 123 5.56 24.44 1.88
CA ALA A 123 5.37 23.32 0.95
C ALA A 123 6.53 23.16 -0.05
N GLU A 124 7.11 24.26 -0.51
CA GLU A 124 8.24 24.25 -1.45
C GLU A 124 9.48 23.61 -0.83
N ASP A 125 9.75 23.89 0.44
CA ASP A 125 10.90 23.35 1.16
C ASP A 125 10.66 21.92 1.66
N ALA A 126 9.44 21.57 2.05
CA ALA A 126 9.05 20.19 2.33
C ALA A 126 9.24 19.30 1.08
N LEU A 127 8.80 19.77 -0.09
CA LEU A 127 9.02 19.08 -1.36
C LEU A 127 10.50 18.98 -1.77
N ARG A 128 11.33 19.92 -1.33
CA ARG A 128 12.79 19.83 -1.51
C ARG A 128 13.37 18.73 -0.63
N ILE A 129 12.92 18.61 0.62
CA ILE A 129 13.35 17.56 1.55
C ILE A 129 13.00 16.18 0.99
N MET A 130 11.77 15.98 0.51
CA MET A 130 11.31 14.72 -0.12
C MET A 130 12.08 14.32 -1.38
N LYS A 131 12.90 15.21 -1.96
CA LYS A 131 13.73 14.93 -3.14
C LYS A 131 15.19 14.68 -2.78
N GLN A 132 15.56 14.87 -1.52
CA GLN A 132 16.90 14.50 -1.05
C GLN A 132 16.95 12.98 -0.89
N SER A 133 18.12 12.39 -1.15
CA SER A 133 18.30 10.94 -1.02
C SER A 133 18.56 10.49 0.42
N ASP A 134 18.67 11.44 1.35
CA ASP A 134 18.96 11.17 2.76
C ASP A 134 17.66 10.98 3.53
N ILE A 135 17.61 9.92 4.36
CA ILE A 135 16.49 9.69 5.27
C ILE A 135 16.61 10.59 6.51
N GLY A 136 15.54 11.29 6.86
CA GLY A 136 15.47 12.13 8.04
C GLY A 136 14.98 11.38 9.29
N PRO A 137 15.06 12.03 10.47
CA PRO A 137 14.64 11.40 11.73
C PRO A 137 13.16 11.03 11.78
N PHE A 138 12.29 11.81 11.13
CA PHE A 138 10.85 11.53 11.12
C PHE A 138 10.55 10.32 10.24
N GLY A 139 11.22 10.19 9.09
CA GLY A 139 11.15 9.03 8.23
C GLY A 139 11.54 7.75 8.97
N VAL A 140 12.68 7.76 9.68
CA VAL A 140 13.13 6.62 10.49
C VAL A 140 12.11 6.23 11.56
N ILE A 141 11.63 7.21 12.35
CA ILE A 141 10.67 6.94 13.43
C ILE A 141 9.36 6.38 12.86
N THR A 142 8.84 6.97 11.77
CA THR A 142 7.63 6.48 11.12
C THR A 142 7.80 5.07 10.59
N LEU A 143 8.92 4.75 9.93
CA LEU A 143 9.20 3.39 9.45
C LEU A 143 9.26 2.38 10.59
N LEU A 144 9.95 2.71 11.68
CA LEU A 144 10.01 1.84 12.85
C LEU A 144 8.62 1.57 13.43
N LEU A 145 7.83 2.61 13.65
CA LEU A 145 6.48 2.46 14.22
C LEU A 145 5.56 1.65 13.30
N VAL A 146 5.58 1.90 11.99
CA VAL A 146 4.73 1.19 11.03
C VAL A 146 5.14 -0.27 10.90
N LEU A 147 6.42 -0.58 10.76
CA LEU A 147 6.89 -1.96 10.64
C LEU A 147 6.65 -2.74 11.92
N LEU A 148 6.88 -2.14 13.10
CA LEU A 148 6.56 -2.76 14.38
C LEU A 148 5.06 -3.02 14.53
N ALA A 149 4.21 -2.06 14.17
CA ALA A 149 2.76 -2.24 14.21
C ALA A 149 2.29 -3.35 13.26
N GLN A 150 2.84 -3.42 12.05
CA GLN A 150 2.52 -4.48 11.08
C GLN A 150 2.93 -5.87 11.59
N VAL A 151 4.15 -5.99 12.12
CA VAL A 151 4.64 -7.26 12.69
C VAL A 151 3.80 -7.64 13.90
N ALA A 152 3.50 -6.71 14.80
CA ALA A 152 2.67 -6.98 15.98
C ALA A 152 1.26 -7.45 15.59
N ALA A 153 0.61 -6.76 14.65
CA ALA A 153 -0.72 -7.15 14.19
C ALA A 153 -0.74 -8.55 13.54
N LEU A 154 0.29 -8.88 12.74
CA LEU A 154 0.40 -10.20 12.12
C LEU A 154 0.81 -11.28 13.12
N PHE A 155 1.61 -10.94 14.13
CA PHE A 155 1.97 -11.85 15.21
C PHE A 155 0.74 -12.32 15.98
N GLU A 156 -0.12 -11.37 16.38
CA GLU A 156 -1.39 -11.67 17.04
C GLU A 156 -2.29 -12.50 16.11
N LEU A 157 -2.43 -12.09 14.84
CA LEU A 157 -3.25 -12.82 13.86
C LEU A 157 -2.80 -14.27 13.66
N TYR A 158 -1.49 -14.52 13.59
CA TYR A 158 -0.95 -15.87 13.43
C TYR A 158 -0.94 -16.67 14.74
N GLY A 159 -0.87 -15.99 15.89
CA GLY A 159 -1.00 -16.62 17.20
C GLY A 159 -2.42 -17.10 17.48
N GLU A 160 -3.42 -16.32 17.08
CA GLU A 160 -4.83 -16.68 17.22
C GLU A 160 -5.29 -17.67 16.13
N GLY A 161 -4.96 -17.39 14.86
CA GLY A 161 -5.63 -17.97 13.68
C GLY A 161 -5.36 -19.45 13.34
N TRP A 162 -4.49 -20.15 14.08
CA TRP A 162 -4.29 -21.62 13.93
C TRP A 162 -4.57 -22.40 15.22
N ALA A 163 -4.52 -21.75 16.39
CA ALA A 163 -4.84 -22.37 17.67
C ALA A 163 -6.36 -22.41 17.92
N THR A 164 -7.11 -21.50 17.31
CA THR A 164 -8.58 -21.54 17.28
C THR A 164 -9.08 -21.96 15.90
N GLY A 165 -9.03 -23.26 15.63
CA GLY A 165 -10.11 -23.83 14.81
C GLY A 165 -11.48 -23.49 15.44
N PRO A 166 -12.62 -23.75 14.77
CA PRO A 166 -13.94 -23.65 15.39
C PRO A 166 -14.05 -24.39 16.74
N SER A 167 -13.13 -25.31 17.00
CA SER A 167 -12.75 -25.86 18.30
C SER A 167 -11.47 -25.20 18.82
N GLY A 168 -11.57 -24.05 19.48
CA GLY A 168 -10.48 -23.54 20.31
C GLY A 168 -10.12 -24.53 21.42
N PRO A 169 -8.92 -24.47 22.01
CA PRO A 169 -8.53 -25.36 23.09
C PRO A 169 -9.59 -25.27 24.17
N SER A 170 -10.18 -26.41 24.51
CA SER A 170 -11.03 -26.55 25.68
C SER A 170 -10.29 -25.95 26.86
N SER A 171 -10.68 -24.75 27.27
CA SER A 171 -10.44 -24.21 28.60
C SER A 171 -11.15 -25.15 29.56
N LEU A 172 -10.57 -26.32 29.80
CA LEU A 172 -10.97 -27.18 30.90
C LEU A 172 -10.64 -26.37 32.16
N PRO A 173 -11.64 -25.98 32.95
CA PRO A 173 -11.36 -25.40 34.25
C PRO A 173 -10.58 -26.43 35.05
N SER A 174 -9.43 -26.02 35.60
CA SER A 174 -8.65 -26.84 36.53
C SER A 174 -9.56 -27.36 37.65
N PRO A 175 -9.48 -28.66 38.01
CA PRO A 175 -10.35 -29.20 39.05
C PRO A 175 -10.09 -28.47 40.38
N PRO A 176 -11.13 -28.26 41.21
CA PRO A 176 -10.99 -27.57 42.48
C PRO A 176 -10.03 -28.35 43.38
N VAL A 177 -9.00 -27.64 43.84
CA VAL A 177 -8.09 -28.14 44.89
C VAL A 177 -8.84 -27.99 46.20
N TRP A 178 -9.31 -29.10 46.76
CA TRP A 178 -9.90 -29.12 48.10
C TRP A 178 -8.75 -29.04 49.12
N HIS A 179 -8.63 -27.88 49.78
CA HIS A 179 -7.83 -27.70 51.00
C HIS A 179 -8.73 -27.83 52.22
#